data_AF-A0A7W0K5R2-F1
#
_entry.id   AF-A0A7W0K5R2-F1
#
_cell.length_a   1.000
_cell.length_b   1.000
_cell.length_c   1.000
_cell.angle_alpha   90.00
_cell.angle_beta   90.00
_cell.angle_gamma   90.00
#
_symmetry.space_group_name_H-M   'P 1'
#
loop_
_entity.id
_entity.type
_entity.pdbx_description
1 polymer ?
#
loop_
_entity_poly.entity_id
_entity_poly.type
_entity_poly.pdbx_seq_one_letter_code
_entity_poly.pdbx_strand_id
1 'polypeptide(L)'
;MADKTKDHKDGPGDVPTLLREIATMVVGYVKQETVEPLKGLGRFVAFGAAAVILVGLGILLLVLGGLRLLQDQAGSAFDGHLKFVPYLCAVVVCGAVAAVAIKAGTSPQKGRR
;
A
#
# COMPACT_ATOMS: atom_id res chain seq x y z
N MET A 1 45.02 -25.75 -54.64
CA MET A 1 44.18 -24.61 -55.07
C MET A 1 42.75 -25.01 -54.72
N ALA A 2 42.07 -24.50 -53.69
CA ALA A 2 42.24 -23.29 -52.91
C ALA A 2 41.85 -23.58 -51.45
N ASP A 3 42.71 -23.13 -50.54
CA ASP A 3 42.40 -22.94 -49.13
C ASP A 3 41.31 -21.88 -49.03
N LYS A 4 40.13 -22.28 -48.54
CA LYS A 4 39.03 -21.37 -48.26
C LYS A 4 39.02 -21.13 -46.76
N THR A 5 40.06 -20.46 -46.29
CA THR A 5 40.10 -19.82 -44.97
C THR A 5 38.95 -18.82 -44.93
N LYS A 6 37.83 -19.28 -44.37
CA LYS A 6 36.74 -18.40 -43.97
C LYS A 6 37.31 -17.52 -42.87
N ASP A 7 37.63 -16.30 -43.27
CA ASP A 7 37.93 -15.15 -42.44
C ASP A 7 36.92 -15.11 -41.27
N HIS A 8 37.31 -15.70 -40.14
CA HIS A 8 36.66 -15.46 -38.86
C HIS A 8 37.10 -14.05 -38.49
N LYS A 9 36.28 -13.09 -38.91
CA LYS A 9 36.53 -11.69 -38.68
C LYS A 9 36.18 -11.40 -37.23
N ASP A 10 37.10 -11.75 -36.34
CA ASP A 10 37.12 -11.37 -34.92
C ASP A 10 37.40 -9.86 -34.82
N GLY A 11 36.47 -9.06 -35.31
CA GLY A 11 36.50 -7.61 -35.25
C GLY A 11 35.65 -7.10 -34.08
N PRO A 12 35.98 -5.95 -33.47
CA PRO A 12 35.25 -5.32 -32.35
C PRO A 12 33.83 -4.81 -32.72
N GLY A 13 33.09 -5.52 -33.57
CA GLY A 13 31.76 -5.19 -34.06
C GLY A 13 30.62 -5.78 -33.23
N ASP A 14 30.90 -6.65 -32.27
CA ASP A 14 29.87 -7.31 -31.46
C ASP A 14 29.64 -6.69 -30.09
N VAL A 15 30.29 -5.56 -29.77
CA VAL A 15 29.96 -4.75 -28.58
C VAL A 15 28.46 -4.43 -28.47
N PRO A 16 27.75 -3.98 -29.52
CA PRO A 16 26.31 -3.78 -29.44
C PRO A 16 25.53 -5.10 -29.25
N THR A 17 26.01 -6.21 -29.83
CA THR A 17 25.42 -7.55 -29.68
C THR A 17 25.56 -8.07 -28.25
N LEU A 18 26.75 -7.94 -27.67
CA LEU A 18 27.09 -8.29 -26.29
C LEU A 18 26.33 -7.42 -25.29
N LEU A 19 26.22 -6.11 -25.54
CA LEU A 19 25.39 -5.22 -24.72
C LEU A 19 23.92 -5.64 -24.72
N ARG A 20 23.42 -6.12 -25.87
CA ARG A 20 22.04 -6.61 -26.01
C ARG A 20 21.84 -7.94 -25.30
N GLU A 21 22.80 -8.85 -25.35
CA GLU A 21 22.77 -10.10 -24.58
C GLU A 21 22.83 -9.84 -23.09
N ILE A 22 23.76 -9.00 -22.62
CA ILE A 22 23.86 -8.62 -21.20
C ILE A 22 22.57 -7.95 -20.74
N ALA A 23 22.02 -7.00 -21.51
CA ALA A 23 20.74 -6.37 -21.20
C ALA A 23 19.60 -7.40 -21.12
N THR A 24 19.58 -8.38 -22.02
CA THR A 24 18.56 -9.43 -22.03
C THR A 24 18.67 -10.33 -20.78
N MET A 25 19.90 -10.67 -20.37
CA MET A 25 20.15 -11.46 -19.16
C MET A 25 19.81 -10.70 -17.89
N VAL A 26 20.18 -9.41 -17.80
CA VAL A 26 19.83 -8.55 -16.66
C VAL A 26 18.32 -8.36 -16.55
N VAL A 27 17.64 -8.09 -17.66
CA VAL A 27 16.17 -8.01 -17.67
C VAL A 27 15.53 -9.34 -17.27
N GLY A 28 16.08 -10.46 -17.73
CA GLY A 28 15.64 -11.80 -17.33
C GLY A 28 15.78 -12.03 -15.83
N TYR A 29 16.92 -11.65 -15.25
CA TYR A 29 17.21 -11.79 -13.82
C TYR A 29 16.33 -10.89 -12.96
N VAL A 30 16.20 -9.61 -13.33
CA VAL A 30 15.30 -8.68 -12.64
C VAL A 30 13.89 -9.23 -12.66
N LYS A 31 13.42 -9.79 -13.79
CA LYS A 31 12.08 -10.39 -13.87
C LYS A 31 11.96 -11.66 -13.02
N GLN A 32 12.99 -12.49 -12.93
CA GLN A 32 12.99 -13.67 -12.06
C GLN A 32 12.97 -13.29 -10.58
N GLU A 33 13.84 -12.38 -10.17
CA GLU A 33 13.92 -11.91 -8.79
C GLU A 33 12.77 -10.99 -8.39
N THR A 34 12.06 -10.34 -9.33
CA THR A 34 10.89 -9.51 -8.99
C THR A 34 9.55 -10.24 -9.08
N VAL A 35 9.43 -11.30 -9.88
CA VAL A 35 8.16 -12.04 -10.00
C VAL A 35 7.81 -12.79 -8.71
N GLU A 36 8.80 -13.38 -8.03
CA GLU A 36 8.60 -14.00 -6.71
C GLU A 36 8.10 -13.02 -5.64
N PRO A 37 8.75 -11.86 -5.42
CA PRO A 37 8.26 -10.88 -4.45
C PRO A 37 6.94 -10.22 -4.88
N LEU A 38 6.68 -10.03 -6.18
CA LEU A 38 5.41 -9.47 -6.64
C LEU A 38 4.22 -10.39 -6.35
N LYS A 39 4.42 -11.71 -6.46
CA LYS A 39 3.42 -12.72 -6.10
C LYS A 39 3.13 -12.72 -4.60
N GLY A 40 4.14 -12.49 -3.77
CA GLY A 40 3.99 -12.28 -2.32
C GLY A 40 3.27 -10.97 -1.99
N LEU A 41 3.60 -9.89 -2.68
CA LEU A 41 3.01 -8.56 -2.48
C LEU A 41 1.53 -8.52 -2.85
N GLY A 42 1.12 -9.22 -3.91
CA GLY A 42 -0.28 -9.27 -4.33
C GLY A 42 -1.23 -9.77 -3.23
N ARG A 43 -0.83 -10.82 -2.49
CA ARG A 43 -1.61 -11.31 -1.34
C ARG A 43 -1.68 -10.29 -0.22
N PHE A 44 -0.55 -9.64 0.09
CA PHE A 44 -0.47 -8.64 1.16
C PHE A 44 -1.33 -7.41 0.87
N VAL A 45 -1.32 -6.94 -0.38
CA VAL A 45 -2.16 -5.83 -0.85
C VAL A 45 -3.64 -6.22 -0.80
N ALA A 46 -3.99 -7.44 -1.19
CA ALA A 46 -5.38 -7.91 -1.11
C ALA A 46 -5.90 -7.94 0.33
N PHE A 47 -5.12 -8.47 1.28
CA PHE A 47 -5.49 -8.43 2.70
C PHE A 47 -5.51 -7.00 3.27
N GLY A 48 -4.58 -6.14 2.84
CA GLY A 48 -4.57 -4.73 3.20
C GLY A 48 -5.83 -4.00 2.72
N ALA A 49 -6.24 -4.20 1.47
CA ALA A 49 -7.44 -3.60 0.91
C ALA A 49 -8.70 -4.07 1.65
N ALA A 50 -8.83 -5.38 1.92
CA ALA A 50 -9.93 -5.92 2.70
C ALA A 50 -9.97 -5.35 4.12
N ALA A 51 -8.82 -5.22 4.77
CA ALA A 51 -8.72 -4.64 6.11
C ALA A 51 -9.12 -3.16 6.14
N VAL A 52 -8.68 -2.35 5.17
CA VAL A 52 -9.05 -0.92 5.09
C VAL A 52 -10.56 -0.75 4.91
N ILE A 53 -11.18 -1.56 4.07
CA ILE A 53 -12.64 -1.53 3.86
C ILE A 53 -13.37 -1.89 5.16
N LEU A 54 -12.98 -3.01 5.81
CA LEU A 54 -13.64 -3.48 7.02
C LEU A 54 -13.48 -2.50 8.18
N VAL A 55 -12.26 -1.99 8.39
CA VAL A 55 -11.94 -1.03 9.46
C VAL A 55 -12.63 0.31 9.20
N GLY A 56 -12.57 0.82 7.96
CA GLY A 56 -13.24 2.07 7.59
C GLY A 56 -14.75 1.99 7.79
N LEU A 57 -15.39 0.88 7.39
CA LEU A 57 -16.81 0.66 7.61
C LEU A 57 -17.15 0.55 9.10
N GLY A 58 -16.33 -0.14 9.89
CA GLY A 58 -16.52 -0.26 11.34
C GLY A 58 -16.47 1.10 12.03
N ILE A 59 -15.49 1.95 11.69
CA ILE A 59 -15.39 3.31 12.24
C ILE A 59 -16.61 4.15 11.84
N LEU A 60 -17.04 4.07 10.58
CA LEU A 60 -18.22 4.80 10.09
C LEU A 60 -19.48 4.41 10.89
N LEU A 61 -19.72 3.11 11.05
CA LEU A 61 -20.87 2.61 11.81
C LEU A 61 -20.78 2.97 13.29
N LEU A 62 -19.58 2.97 13.88
CA LEU A 62 -19.39 3.33 15.28
C LEU A 62 -19.63 4.82 15.52
N VAL A 63 -19.20 5.69 14.60
CA VAL A 63 -19.49 7.13 14.65
C VAL A 63 -20.98 7.39 14.46
N LEU A 64 -21.63 6.76 13.47
CA LEU A 64 -23.07 6.93 13.22
C LEU A 64 -23.91 6.37 14.38
N GLY A 65 -23.54 5.21 14.91
CA GLY A 65 -24.21 4.59 16.06
C GLY A 65 -24.03 5.41 17.33
N GLY A 66 -22.81 5.91 17.60
CA GLY A 66 -22.53 6.80 18.72
C GLY A 66 -23.30 8.12 18.60
N LEU A 67 -23.34 8.71 17.41
CA LEU A 67 -24.13 9.91 17.11
C LEU A 67 -25.61 9.66 17.37
N ARG A 68 -26.12 8.50 16.95
CA ARG A 68 -27.52 8.11 17.16
C ARG A 68 -27.86 7.87 18.62
N LEU A 69 -27.01 7.17 19.37
CA LEU A 69 -27.20 6.99 20.83
C LEU A 69 -27.19 8.33 21.57
N LEU A 70 -26.28 9.23 21.19
CA LEU A 70 -26.21 10.56 21.79
C LEU A 70 -27.44 11.41 21.46
N GLN A 71 -28.01 11.24 20.26
CA GLN A 71 -29.23 11.94 19.85
C GLN A 71 -30.51 11.32 20.44
N ASP A 72 -30.60 9.98 20.54
CA ASP A 72 -31.74 9.25 21.14
C ASP A 72 -31.82 9.50 22.66
N GLN A 73 -30.70 9.36 23.36
CA GLN A 73 -30.69 9.51 24.82
C GLN A 73 -30.76 10.96 25.29
N ALA A 74 -30.35 11.92 24.46
CA ALA A 74 -30.36 13.33 24.81
C ALA A 74 -31.60 14.10 24.32
N GLY A 75 -32.68 13.39 23.94
CA GLY A 75 -33.87 13.89 23.22
C GLY A 75 -34.31 15.36 23.41
N SER A 76 -34.25 15.93 24.62
CA SER A 76 -34.51 17.35 24.90
C SER A 76 -33.37 18.09 25.64
N ALA A 77 -32.30 17.39 26.01
CA ALA A 77 -31.17 17.91 26.79
C ALA A 77 -30.21 18.77 25.96
N PHE A 78 -30.20 18.60 24.63
CA PHE A 78 -29.40 19.42 23.70
C PHE A 78 -30.27 20.31 22.80
N ASP A 79 -31.48 20.68 23.24
CA ASP A 79 -32.30 21.64 22.51
C ASP A 79 -31.81 23.08 22.73
N GLY A 80 -31.64 23.83 21.63
CA GLY A 80 -31.04 25.17 21.62
C GLY A 80 -29.57 25.19 21.17
N HIS A 81 -28.69 25.88 21.91
CA HIS A 81 -27.32 26.19 21.47
C HIS A 81 -26.36 24.98 21.49
N LEU A 82 -26.75 23.83 22.05
CA LEU A 82 -25.88 22.65 22.23
C LEU A 82 -26.03 21.58 21.14
N LYS A 83 -26.76 21.86 20.04
CA LYS A 83 -26.92 20.95 18.89
C LYS A 83 -25.60 20.54 18.23
N PHE A 84 -24.52 21.30 18.44
CA PHE A 84 -23.19 21.03 17.88
C PHE A 84 -22.42 19.94 18.64
N VAL A 85 -22.78 19.64 19.89
CA VAL A 85 -22.08 18.65 20.75
C VAL A 85 -22.00 17.25 20.12
N PRO A 86 -23.09 16.69 19.55
CA PRO A 86 -23.02 15.41 18.86
C PRO A 86 -22.01 15.40 17.69
N TYR A 87 -21.95 16.49 16.92
CA TYR A 87 -21.01 16.63 15.81
C TYR A 87 -19.57 16.81 16.31
N LEU A 88 -19.35 17.54 17.40
CA LEU A 88 -18.05 17.67 18.04
C LEU A 88 -17.51 16.32 18.51
N CYS A 89 -18.37 15.48 19.08
CA CYS A 89 -18.00 14.14 19.53
C CYS A 89 -17.56 13.26 18.35
N ALA A 90 -18.29 13.31 17.22
CA ALA A 90 -17.88 12.64 15.99
C ALA A 90 -16.50 13.11 15.48
N VAL A 91 -16.24 14.42 15.53
CA VAL A 91 -14.93 14.99 15.16
C VAL A 91 -13.82 14.49 16.09
N VAL A 92 -14.07 14.44 17.41
CA VAL A 92 -13.10 13.92 18.40
C VAL A 92 -12.81 12.44 18.15
N VAL A 93 -13.83 11.62 17.88
CA VAL A 93 -13.65 10.19 17.57
C VAL A 93 -12.85 10.01 16.28
N CYS A 94 -13.21 10.71 15.20
CA CYS A 94 -12.44 10.70 13.96
C CYS A 94 -10.99 11.18 14.16
N GLY A 95 -10.79 12.24 14.94
CA GLY A 95 -9.47 12.75 15.30
C GLY A 95 -8.64 11.76 16.11
N ALA A 96 -9.25 11.07 17.08
CA ALA A 96 -8.59 10.04 17.87
C ALA A 96 -8.18 8.84 17.01
N VAL A 97 -9.06 8.38 16.12
CA VAL A 97 -8.75 7.31 15.17
C VAL A 97 -7.62 7.74 14.22
N ALA A 98 -7.65 8.95 13.69
CA ALA A 98 -6.58 9.48 12.85
C ALA A 98 -5.26 9.57 13.61
N ALA A 99 -5.26 10.03 14.86
CA ALA A 99 -4.07 10.08 15.71
C ALA A 99 -3.49 8.68 15.97
N VAL A 100 -4.35 7.68 16.22
CA VAL A 100 -3.93 6.27 16.37
C VAL A 100 -3.36 5.73 15.07
N ALA A 101 -3.99 6.01 13.92
CA ALA A 101 -3.50 5.58 12.62
C ALA A 101 -2.15 6.21 12.27
N ILE A 102 -1.97 7.51 12.54
CA ILE A 102 -0.70 8.21 12.36
C ILE A 102 0.34 7.60 13.30
N LYS A 103 0.03 7.44 14.60
CA LYS A 103 0.95 6.86 15.57
C LYS A 103 1.39 5.45 15.19
N ALA A 104 0.47 4.62 14.68
CA ALA A 104 0.76 3.29 14.19
C ALA A 104 1.61 3.29 12.91
N GLY A 105 1.40 4.28 12.02
CA GLY A 105 2.23 4.47 10.83
C GLY A 105 3.63 5.03 11.13
N THR A 106 3.76 5.86 12.17
CA THR A 106 5.03 6.49 12.57
C THR A 106 5.78 5.72 13.64
N SER A 107 5.17 4.72 14.28
CA SER A 107 5.86 3.93 15.30
C SER A 107 7.05 3.21 14.67
N PRO A 108 8.29 3.49 15.11
CA PRO A 108 9.47 2.81 14.59
C PRO A 108 9.26 1.31 14.79
N GLN A 109 9.39 0.55 13.70
CA GLN A 109 9.17 -0.89 13.69
C GLN A 109 10.25 -1.55 14.57
N LYS A 110 10.00 -1.59 15.88
CA LYS A 110 10.94 -2.06 16.89
C LYS A 110 11.06 -3.57 16.74
N GLY A 111 12.05 -3.98 15.95
CA GLY A 111 12.72 -5.28 15.96
C GLY A 111 11.80 -6.49 16.10
N ARG A 112 11.19 -6.93 15.00
CA ARG A 112 10.91 -8.36 14.80
C ARG A 112 12.21 -9.03 14.35
N ARG A 113 13.04 -9.42 15.33
CA ARG A 113 14.03 -10.48 15.16
C ARG A 113 13.40 -11.79 15.60
#